data_AF-A0A9X8VBL4-F1
#
_entry.id   AF-A0A9X8VBL4-F1
#
_cell.length_a   1.000
_cell.length_b   1.000
_cell.length_c   1.000
_cell.angle_alpha   90.00
_cell.angle_beta   90.00
_cell.angle_gamma   90.00
#
_symmetry.space_group_name_H-M   'P 1'
#
loop_
_entity.id
_entity.type
_entity.pdbx_description
1 polymer ?
#
loop_
_entity_poly.entity_id
_entity_poly.type
_entity_poly.pdbx_seq_one_letter_code
_entity_poly.pdbx_strand_id
1 'polypeptide(L)'
;GKVEKKAPWTLEQLQRLPQQSQITRLICIEGWSAIGQWGGVPLRTFLQHVGADLNAGYVGFKCADRYYASLDMATALHPQTILALDFGGKALPADYGYPLRLRVPTKLGFKNAKHIAAIFVSDVNPGGYWEDQGYNWFSGI
;
A
#
# COMPACT_ATOMS: atom_id res chain seq x y z
N GLY A 1 11.53 -9.42 -5.89
CA GLY A 1 12.18 -9.10 -4.61
C GLY A 1 12.35 -10.35 -3.76
N LYS A 2 12.64 -10.15 -2.47
CA LYS A 2 12.83 -11.20 -1.45
C LYS A 2 11.51 -11.81 -0.99
N VAL A 3 10.92 -12.63 -1.86
CA VAL A 3 9.63 -13.30 -1.65
C VAL A 3 9.77 -14.72 -2.17
N GLU A 4 9.31 -15.70 -1.40
CA GLU A 4 9.32 -17.12 -1.76
C GLU A 4 8.33 -17.43 -2.90
N LYS A 5 7.05 -17.06 -2.71
CA LYS A 5 5.96 -17.38 -3.66
C LYS A 5 5.74 -16.24 -4.65
N LYS A 6 6.63 -16.12 -5.64
CA LYS A 6 6.47 -15.15 -6.74
C LYS A 6 5.42 -15.68 -7.73
N ALA A 7 4.26 -15.04 -7.75
CA ALA A 7 3.16 -15.41 -8.64
C ALA A 7 2.32 -14.17 -9.00
N PRO A 8 1.60 -14.20 -10.14
CA PRO A 8 0.51 -13.26 -10.37
C PRO A 8 -0.62 -13.52 -9.36
N TRP A 9 -1.30 -12.44 -8.96
CA TRP A 9 -2.43 -12.49 -8.02
C TRP A 9 -3.67 -11.91 -8.68
N THR A 10 -4.81 -12.59 -8.53
CA THR A 10 -6.11 -12.06 -8.95
C THR A 10 -6.77 -11.30 -7.81
N LEU A 11 -7.75 -10.45 -8.15
CA LEU A 11 -8.53 -9.72 -7.17
C LEU A 11 -9.30 -10.69 -6.24
N GLU A 12 -9.86 -11.76 -6.79
CA GLU A 12 -10.61 -12.77 -6.04
C GLU A 12 -9.72 -13.49 -5.02
N GLN A 13 -8.46 -13.73 -5.34
CA GLN A 13 -7.50 -14.33 -4.39
C GLN A 13 -7.23 -13.37 -3.22
N LEU A 14 -7.09 -12.07 -3.48
CA LEU A 14 -6.92 -11.07 -2.42
C LEU A 14 -8.18 -10.97 -1.53
N GLN A 15 -9.37 -11.02 -2.12
CA GLN A 15 -10.65 -10.98 -1.38
C GLN A 15 -10.85 -12.19 -0.45
N ARG A 16 -10.21 -13.34 -0.74
CA ARG A 16 -10.27 -14.54 0.10
C ARG A 16 -9.33 -14.51 1.31
N LEU A 17 -8.38 -13.58 1.36
CA LEU A 17 -7.52 -13.40 2.52
C LEU A 17 -8.31 -12.74 3.68
N PRO A 18 -7.82 -12.81 4.93
CA PRO A 18 -8.42 -12.08 6.05
C PRO A 18 -8.56 -10.58 5.72
N GLN A 19 -9.79 -10.06 5.83
CA GLN A 19 -10.11 -8.66 5.57
C GLN A 19 -10.18 -7.87 6.88
N GLN A 20 -9.86 -6.59 6.80
CA GLN A 20 -10.01 -5.61 7.87
C GLN A 20 -10.67 -4.35 7.31
N SER A 21 -11.61 -3.79 8.08
CA SER A 21 -12.22 -2.48 7.82
C SER A 21 -11.71 -1.46 8.83
N GLN A 22 -11.42 -0.24 8.37
CA GLN A 22 -10.96 0.86 9.22
C GLN A 22 -11.46 2.21 8.74
N ILE A 23 -11.87 3.06 9.68
CA ILE A 23 -12.19 4.47 9.42
C ILE A 23 -10.94 5.28 9.72
N THR A 24 -10.30 5.85 8.70
CA THR A 24 -9.00 6.52 8.84
C THR A 24 -8.99 7.85 8.11
N ARG A 25 -8.22 8.79 8.66
CA ARG A 25 -7.95 10.07 8.02
C ARG A 25 -6.80 9.91 7.01
N LEU A 26 -6.94 10.52 5.85
CA LEU A 26 -5.86 10.78 4.89
C LEU A 26 -5.53 12.27 4.98
N ILE A 27 -4.25 12.60 5.11
CA ILE A 27 -3.75 13.97 5.09
C ILE A 27 -2.92 14.15 3.82
N CYS A 28 -3.30 15.09 2.98
CA CYS A 28 -2.54 15.45 1.80
C CYS A 28 -1.47 16.48 2.15
N ILE A 29 -0.35 16.42 1.46
CA ILE A 29 0.72 17.43 1.57
C ILE A 29 0.25 18.82 1.14
N GLU A 30 -0.79 18.89 0.31
CA GLU A 30 -1.41 20.13 -0.18
C GLU A 30 -2.29 20.83 0.88
N GLY A 31 -2.29 20.36 2.13
CA GLY A 31 -2.95 21.04 3.25
C GLY A 31 -4.41 20.65 3.50
N TRP A 32 -4.95 19.67 2.77
CA TRP A 32 -6.31 19.15 2.99
C TRP A 32 -6.29 17.75 3.63
N SER A 33 -7.41 17.36 4.24
CA SER A 33 -7.59 16.01 4.77
C SER A 33 -9.01 15.48 4.57
N ALA A 34 -9.16 14.17 4.52
CA ALA A 34 -10.45 13.49 4.38
C ALA A 34 -10.50 12.23 5.25
N ILE A 35 -11.67 11.93 5.82
CA ILE A 35 -11.93 10.69 6.57
C ILE A 35 -12.71 9.74 5.67
N GLY A 36 -12.32 8.47 5.68
CA GLY A 36 -13.02 7.43 4.91
C GLY A 36 -12.98 6.08 5.58
N GLN A 37 -14.01 5.27 5.32
CA GLN A 37 -14.03 3.86 5.67
C GLN A 37 -13.39 3.06 4.54
N TRP A 38 -12.28 2.39 4.84
CA TRP A 38 -11.50 1.59 3.91
C TRP A 38 -11.52 0.13 4.36
N GLY A 39 -11.71 -0.78 3.42
CA GLY A 39 -11.63 -2.22 3.67
C GLY A 39 -10.63 -2.90 2.73
N GLY A 40 -10.00 -3.96 3.23
CA GLY A 40 -9.03 -4.74 2.47
C GLY A 40 -8.16 -5.65 3.32
N VAL A 41 -7.08 -6.16 2.73
CA VAL A 41 -6.18 -7.11 3.36
C VAL A 41 -5.10 -6.36 4.15
N PRO A 42 -4.84 -6.67 5.44
CA PRO A 42 -3.67 -6.15 6.12
C PRO A 42 -2.39 -6.50 5.36
N LEU A 43 -1.53 -5.51 5.08
CA LEU A 43 -0.34 -5.74 4.26
C LEU A 43 0.60 -6.77 4.90
N ARG A 44 0.72 -6.77 6.24
CA ARG A 44 1.40 -7.81 7.01
C ARG A 44 0.91 -9.21 6.66
N THR A 45 -0.41 -9.42 6.65
CA THR A 45 -1.03 -10.72 6.37
C THR A 45 -0.70 -11.18 4.94
N PHE A 46 -0.77 -10.26 3.97
CA PHE A 46 -0.40 -10.57 2.60
C PHE A 46 1.09 -10.95 2.47
N LEU A 47 1.99 -10.15 3.06
CA LEU A 47 3.43 -10.40 3.04
C LEU A 47 3.80 -11.74 3.68
N GLN A 48 3.19 -12.09 4.82
CA GLN A 48 3.35 -13.39 5.45
C GLN A 48 2.86 -14.53 4.54
N HIS A 49 1.70 -14.36 3.91
CA HIS A 49 1.11 -15.39 3.05
C HIS A 49 2.00 -15.76 1.86
N VAL A 50 2.62 -14.74 1.24
CA VAL A 50 3.52 -14.92 0.07
C VAL A 50 4.95 -15.35 0.45
N GLY A 51 5.26 -15.46 1.75
CA GLY A 51 6.62 -15.78 2.21
C GLY A 51 7.60 -14.64 1.91
N ALA A 52 7.20 -13.40 2.20
CA ALA A 52 8.11 -12.26 2.15
C ALA A 52 9.14 -12.31 3.28
N ASP A 53 10.39 -11.93 2.98
CA ASP A 53 11.40 -11.68 4.01
C ASP A 53 11.01 -10.41 4.80
N LEU A 54 10.43 -10.60 5.99
CA LEU A 54 9.99 -9.50 6.85
C LEU A 54 11.15 -8.83 7.61
N ASN A 55 12.38 -9.34 7.49
CA ASN A 55 13.58 -8.70 8.02
C ASN A 55 14.26 -7.81 6.96
N ALA A 56 13.80 -7.82 5.72
CA ALA A 56 14.25 -6.90 4.69
C ALA A 56 13.86 -5.45 5.03
N GLY A 57 14.57 -4.50 4.44
CA GLY A 57 14.38 -3.08 4.76
C GLY A 57 13.08 -2.46 4.26
N TYR A 58 12.58 -2.88 3.09
CA TYR A 58 11.58 -2.12 2.34
C TYR A 58 10.59 -2.97 1.55
N VAL A 59 9.41 -2.40 1.33
CA VAL A 59 8.40 -2.88 0.38
C VAL A 59 8.18 -1.81 -0.69
N GLY A 60 8.38 -2.18 -1.95
CA GLY A 60 8.17 -1.33 -3.11
C GLY A 60 6.90 -1.70 -3.87
N PHE A 61 6.30 -0.69 -4.50
CA PHE A 61 5.05 -0.77 -5.25
C PHE A 61 5.25 -0.16 -6.63
N LYS A 62 4.84 -0.88 -7.68
CA LYS A 62 4.72 -0.35 -9.05
C LYS A 62 3.25 -0.32 -9.45
N CYS A 63 2.84 0.77 -10.09
CA CYS A 63 1.45 1.03 -10.43
C CYS A 63 1.27 1.06 -11.95
N ALA A 64 0.04 0.79 -12.40
CA ALA A 64 -0.29 0.74 -13.83
C ALA A 64 -0.13 2.09 -14.54
N ASP A 65 -0.26 3.21 -13.82
CA ASP A 65 -0.14 4.59 -14.29
C ASP A 65 1.30 5.13 -14.28
N ARG A 66 2.30 4.23 -14.22
CA ARG A 66 3.74 4.54 -14.06
C ARG A 66 4.11 5.16 -12.72
N TYR A 67 3.16 5.27 -11.79
CA TYR A 67 3.46 5.67 -10.42
C TYR A 67 4.20 4.55 -9.68
N TYR A 68 5.04 4.93 -8.73
CA TYR A 68 5.73 3.99 -7.85
C TYR A 68 5.99 4.64 -6.50
N ALA A 69 5.99 3.80 -5.47
CA ALA A 69 6.21 4.23 -4.10
C ALA A 69 6.90 3.11 -3.32
N SER A 70 7.42 3.44 -2.15
CA SER A 70 7.97 2.47 -1.21
C SER A 70 7.63 2.82 0.22
N LEU A 71 7.67 1.80 1.08
CA LEU A 71 7.57 1.92 2.53
C LEU A 71 8.77 1.21 3.16
N ASP A 72 9.25 1.72 4.29
CA ASP A 72 10.05 0.91 5.20
C ASP A 72 9.21 -0.27 5.73
N MET A 73 9.88 -1.36 6.06
CA MET A 73 9.21 -2.60 6.48
C MET A 73 8.38 -2.39 7.75
N ALA A 74 8.81 -1.54 8.70
CA ALA A 74 8.03 -1.28 9.91
C ALA A 74 6.68 -0.61 9.58
N THR A 75 6.67 0.37 8.68
CA THR A 75 5.43 0.97 8.16
C THR A 75 4.59 -0.06 7.39
N ALA A 76 5.21 -0.89 6.56
CA ALA A 76 4.49 -1.93 5.80
C ALA A 76 3.80 -2.95 6.72
N LEU A 77 4.42 -3.25 7.87
CA LEU A 77 3.93 -4.18 8.88
C LEU A 77 2.99 -3.54 9.92
N HIS A 78 2.79 -2.21 9.86
CA HIS A 78 1.93 -1.51 10.79
C HIS A 78 0.48 -2.05 10.73
N PRO A 79 -0.22 -2.24 11.86
CA PRO A 79 -1.57 -2.85 11.89
C PRO A 79 -2.65 -2.12 11.09
N GLN A 80 -2.44 -0.85 10.77
CA GLN A 80 -3.36 -0.04 9.96
C GLN A 80 -2.95 0.06 8.48
N THR A 81 -1.83 -0.54 8.08
CA THR A 81 -1.41 -0.56 6.68
C THR A 81 -2.11 -1.69 5.95
N ILE A 82 -2.95 -1.34 4.97
CA ILE A 82 -3.76 -2.30 4.23
C ILE A 82 -3.60 -2.15 2.71
N LEU A 83 -3.75 -3.28 2.03
CA LEU A 83 -4.08 -3.37 0.62
C LEU A 83 -5.61 -3.21 0.49
N ALA A 84 -6.06 -1.97 0.27
CA ALA A 84 -7.47 -1.65 0.23
C ALA A 84 -8.10 -2.09 -1.10
N LEU A 85 -9.25 -2.74 -0.98
CA LEU A 85 -10.06 -3.29 -2.07
C LEU A 85 -11.46 -2.63 -2.14
N ASP A 86 -11.89 -1.98 -1.06
CA ASP A 86 -13.18 -1.30 -0.96
C ASP A 86 -13.10 0.05 -0.24
N PHE A 87 -14.13 0.87 -0.48
CA PHE A 87 -14.39 2.13 0.20
C PHE A 87 -15.88 2.21 0.55
N GLY A 88 -16.19 2.40 1.83
CA GLY A 88 -17.57 2.41 2.32
C GLY A 88 -18.32 1.11 2.07
N GLY A 89 -17.62 -0.04 2.10
CA GLY A 89 -18.21 -1.36 1.87
C GLY A 89 -18.54 -1.67 0.41
N LYS A 90 -18.11 -0.83 -0.54
CA LYS A 90 -18.26 -1.04 -1.98
C LYS A 90 -16.90 -1.11 -2.66
N ALA A 91 -16.80 -1.91 -3.73
CA ALA A 91 -15.59 -1.97 -4.55
C ALA A 91 -15.10 -0.55 -4.90
N LEU A 92 -13.77 -0.37 -4.92
CA LEU A 92 -13.19 0.94 -5.23
C LEU A 92 -13.70 1.47 -6.58
N PRO A 93 -14.09 2.75 -6.66
CA PRO A 93 -14.15 3.46 -7.93
C PRO A 93 -12.77 3.53 -8.58
N ALA A 94 -12.73 3.72 -9.91
CA ALA A 94 -11.48 3.90 -10.65
C ALA A 94 -10.62 5.02 -10.05
N ASP A 95 -11.20 6.19 -9.79
CA ASP A 95 -10.50 7.35 -9.20
C ASP A 95 -9.91 7.08 -7.82
N TYR A 96 -10.42 6.06 -7.13
CA TYR A 96 -9.97 5.65 -5.81
C TYR A 96 -8.87 4.59 -5.87
N GLY A 97 -8.48 4.15 -7.07
CA GLY A 97 -7.37 3.23 -7.28
C GLY A 97 -7.79 1.79 -7.52
N TYR A 98 -9.00 1.54 -8.04
CA TYR A 98 -9.42 0.20 -8.44
C TYR A 98 -8.37 -0.49 -9.33
N PRO A 99 -8.14 -1.82 -9.20
CA PRO A 99 -8.78 -2.74 -8.25
C PRO A 99 -8.13 -2.77 -6.86
N LEU A 100 -6.95 -2.17 -6.71
CA LEU A 100 -6.12 -2.30 -5.53
C LEU A 100 -5.34 -1.02 -5.29
N ARG A 101 -5.47 -0.48 -4.07
CA ARG A 101 -4.64 0.63 -3.60
C ARG A 101 -3.96 0.31 -2.28
N LEU A 102 -2.91 1.04 -1.98
CA LEU A 102 -2.30 1.08 -0.66
C LEU A 102 -3.04 2.10 0.21
N ARG A 103 -3.28 1.75 1.47
CA ARG A 103 -3.68 2.67 2.52
C ARG A 103 -2.74 2.55 3.73
N VAL A 104 -2.12 3.67 4.07
CA VAL A 104 -1.13 3.85 5.14
C VAL A 104 -1.53 5.10 5.93
N PRO A 105 -2.30 4.96 7.02
CA PRO A 105 -2.79 6.13 7.79
C PRO A 105 -1.69 6.94 8.48
N THR A 106 -0.52 6.34 8.70
CA THR A 106 0.65 6.98 9.33
C THR A 106 1.50 7.79 8.34
N LYS A 107 1.05 7.95 7.08
CA LYS A 107 1.80 8.61 6.01
C LYS A 107 0.94 9.61 5.24
N LEU A 108 1.60 10.62 4.66
CA LEU A 108 0.96 11.57 3.76
C LEU A 108 0.37 10.91 2.51
N GLY A 109 -0.61 11.59 1.91
CA GLY A 109 -1.45 11.09 0.82
C GLY A 109 -0.67 10.49 -0.35
N PHE A 110 0.44 11.09 -0.74
CA PHE A 110 1.23 10.60 -1.87
C PHE A 110 1.86 9.22 -1.64
N LYS A 111 2.13 8.82 -0.38
CA LYS A 111 2.63 7.47 -0.06
C LYS A 111 1.57 6.38 -0.25
N ASN A 112 0.30 6.76 -0.46
CA ASN A 112 -0.84 5.84 -0.58
C ASN A 112 -1.13 5.50 -2.06
N ALA A 113 -0.21 4.76 -2.69
CA ALA A 113 -0.25 4.41 -4.10
C ALA A 113 -1.59 3.80 -4.56
N LYS A 114 -2.04 4.17 -5.77
CA LYS A 114 -3.24 3.66 -6.44
C LYS A 114 -2.85 2.69 -7.56
N HIS A 115 -3.80 1.86 -8.02
CA HIS A 115 -3.62 1.01 -9.20
C HIS A 115 -2.38 0.11 -9.13
N ILE A 116 -2.16 -0.53 -7.98
CA ILE A 116 -0.96 -1.34 -7.73
C ILE A 116 -0.97 -2.56 -8.66
N ALA A 117 0.10 -2.68 -9.44
CA ALA A 117 0.31 -3.78 -10.39
C ALA A 117 1.38 -4.76 -9.92
N ALA A 118 2.35 -4.30 -9.12
CA ALA A 118 3.37 -5.19 -8.54
C ALA A 118 3.80 -4.71 -7.15
N ILE A 119 4.09 -5.69 -6.29
CA ILE A 119 4.64 -5.50 -4.94
C ILE A 119 5.94 -6.31 -4.86
N PHE A 120 7.00 -5.73 -4.30
CA PHE A 120 8.27 -6.42 -4.13
C PHE A 120 8.97 -6.02 -2.84
N VAL A 121 9.77 -6.94 -2.29
CA VAL A 121 10.57 -6.73 -1.07
C VAL A 121 12.03 -6.52 -1.44
N SER A 122 12.70 -5.58 -0.77
CA SER A 122 14.07 -5.14 -1.05
C SER A 122 14.83 -4.76 0.23
N ASP A 123 16.15 -4.95 0.26
CA ASP A 123 17.02 -4.37 1.30
C ASP A 123 17.44 -2.93 0.99
N VAL A 124 17.45 -2.58 -0.30
CA VAL A 124 17.78 -1.24 -0.76
C VAL A 124 16.50 -0.45 -0.92
N ASN A 125 16.49 0.79 -0.41
CA ASN A 125 15.37 1.70 -0.54
C ASN A 125 15.01 1.90 -2.04
N PRO A 126 13.80 1.48 -2.49
CA PRO A 126 13.43 1.60 -3.89
C PRO A 126 13.15 3.04 -4.36
N GLY A 127 13.10 4.01 -3.44
CA GLY A 127 12.69 5.38 -3.75
C GLY A 127 11.18 5.51 -3.96
N GLY A 128 10.76 6.58 -4.63
CA GLY A 128 9.36 6.84 -4.92
C GLY A 128 9.19 8.02 -5.86
N TYR A 129 8.06 8.05 -6.57
CA TYR A 129 7.84 9.01 -7.63
C TYR A 129 7.99 10.47 -7.18
N TRP A 130 7.50 10.82 -5.99
CA TRP A 130 7.60 12.20 -5.48
C TRP A 130 8.93 12.48 -4.79
N GLU A 131 9.57 11.45 -4.24
CA GLU A 131 10.90 11.55 -3.66
C GLU A 131 11.93 11.94 -4.73
N ASP A 132 11.80 11.43 -5.95
CA ASP A 132 12.58 11.85 -7.12
C ASP A 132 12.33 13.33 -7.50
N GLN A 133 11.22 13.91 -7.05
CA GLN A 133 10.87 15.32 -7.20
C GLN A 133 11.23 16.16 -5.96
N GLY A 134 12.00 15.60 -5.02
CA GLY A 134 12.50 16.29 -3.83
C GLY A 134 11.59 16.21 -2.60
N TYR A 135 10.55 15.38 -2.62
CA TYR A 135 9.68 15.20 -1.46
C TYR A 135 10.38 14.38 -0.37
N ASN A 136 10.03 14.63 0.89
CA ASN A 136 10.58 13.85 2.01
C ASN A 136 10.19 12.37 1.91
N TRP A 137 11.18 11.48 1.92
CA TRP A 137 10.95 10.05 1.74
C TRP A 137 10.07 9.39 2.82
N PHE A 138 10.29 9.74 4.10
CA PHE A 138 9.58 9.09 5.20
C PHE A 138 8.13 9.56 5.28
N SER A 139 7.89 10.87 5.18
CA SER A 139 6.57 11.53 5.13
C SER A 139 5.55 10.96 6.11
N GLY A 140 5.99 10.80 7.36
CA GLY A 140 5.18 10.38 8.50
C GLY A 140 4.25 11.48 9.02
N ILE A 141 3.19 11.06 9.71
CA ILE A 141 2.23 11.89 10.45
C ILE A 141 2.22 11.43 11.89
#